data_AF-A0A963SMP2-F1
#
_entry.id   AF-A0A963SMP2-F1
#
_cell.length_a   1.000
_cell.length_b   1.000
_cell.length_c   1.000
_cell.angle_alpha   90.00
_cell.angle_beta   90.00
_cell.angle_gamma   90.00
#
_symmetry.space_group_name_H-M   'P 1'
#
loop_
_entity.id
_entity.type
_entity.pdbx_description
1 polymer ?
#
loop_
_entity_poly.entity_id
_entity_poly.type
_entity_poly.pdbx_seq_one_letter_code
_entity_poly.pdbx_strand_id
1 'polypeptide(L)'
;MAGTVNHDYHILPPDIWPLVGSLSALTFTSGMVLYMHEMANAWLVLGLGIAGLIATFFSWFSNIVKEAETGHHTPVVQLHMRYGMILFIASEVMFFV
;
A
#
# COMPACT_ATOMS: atom_id res chain seq x y z
N MET A 1 -11.25 -4.13 24.08
CA MET A 1 -10.44 -5.11 24.82
C MET A 1 -10.78 -6.49 24.25
N ALA A 2 -10.02 -6.99 23.27
CA ALA A 2 -10.18 -8.38 22.86
C ALA A 2 -9.85 -9.29 24.06
N GLY A 3 -10.60 -10.39 24.23
CA GLY A 3 -10.37 -11.38 25.29
C GLY A 3 -8.94 -11.90 25.28
N THR A 4 -8.48 -12.45 26.42
CA THR A 4 -7.09 -12.89 26.67
C THR A 4 -6.42 -13.48 25.44
N VAL A 5 -5.62 -12.66 24.76
CA VAL A 5 -4.87 -13.03 23.56
C VAL A 5 -3.69 -13.91 23.96
N ASN A 6 -3.61 -15.10 23.36
CA ASN A 6 -2.58 -16.10 23.65
C ASN A 6 -1.56 -16.22 22.50
N HIS A 7 -1.39 -15.19 21.67
CA HIS A 7 -0.50 -15.19 20.51
C HIS A 7 0.18 -13.83 20.29
N ASP A 8 1.36 -13.85 19.66
CA ASP A 8 2.17 -12.65 19.39
C ASP A 8 1.91 -12.02 18.01
N TYR A 9 0.90 -12.49 17.27
CA TYR A 9 0.52 -11.94 15.97
C TYR A 9 -0.21 -10.60 16.10
N HIS A 10 0.09 -9.67 15.19
CA HIS A 10 -0.58 -8.38 15.09
C HIS A 10 -1.93 -8.52 14.35
N ILE A 11 -3.02 -8.17 15.02
CA ILE A 11 -4.35 -8.10 14.42
C ILE A 11 -4.67 -6.64 14.12
N LEU A 12 -4.81 -6.31 12.84
CA LEU A 12 -5.07 -4.94 12.40
C LEU A 12 -6.56 -4.57 12.52
N PRO A 13 -6.88 -3.32 12.89
CA PRO A 13 -8.22 -2.79 12.72
C PRO A 13 -8.55 -2.58 11.23
N PRO A 14 -9.83 -2.41 10.86
CA PRO A 14 -10.21 -2.05 9.50
C PRO A 14 -9.53 -0.74 9.05
N ASP A 15 -9.00 -0.73 7.83
CA ASP A 15 -8.38 0.43 7.20
C ASP A 15 -9.02 0.71 5.82
N ILE A 16 -9.20 2.00 5.51
CA ILE A 16 -9.83 2.48 4.26
C ILE A 16 -8.81 2.63 3.12
N TRP A 17 -7.52 2.78 3.43
CA TRP A 17 -6.47 3.00 2.43
C TRP A 17 -6.37 1.94 1.33
N PRO A 18 -6.60 0.63 1.57
CA PRO A 18 -6.66 -0.37 0.50
C PRO A 18 -7.72 -0.05 -0.57
N LEU A 19 -8.90 0.44 -0.16
CA LEU A 19 -9.97 0.80 -1.08
C LEU A 19 -9.62 2.07 -1.86
N VAL A 20 -9.13 3.10 -1.16
CA VAL A 20 -8.68 4.36 -1.80
C VAL A 20 -7.55 4.09 -2.81
N GLY A 21 -6.61 3.21 -2.46
CA GLY A 21 -5.52 2.80 -3.32
C GLY A 21 -5.98 2.13 -4.61
N SER A 22 -6.94 1.19 -4.52
CA SER A 22 -7.47 0.52 -5.72
C SER A 22 -8.22 1.46 -6.66
N LEU A 23 -9.03 2.39 -6.14
CA LEU A 23 -9.68 3.44 -6.95
C LEU A 23 -8.66 4.41 -7.56
N SER A 24 -7.61 4.76 -6.83
CA SER A 24 -6.52 5.61 -7.32
C SER A 24 -5.73 4.91 -8.44
N ALA A 25 -5.42 3.62 -8.29
CA ALA A 25 -4.74 2.83 -9.32
C ALA A 25 -5.57 2.67 -10.59
N LEU A 26 -6.89 2.45 -10.46
CA LEU A 26 -7.80 2.41 -11.60
C LEU A 26 -7.85 3.77 -12.34
N THR A 27 -7.94 4.86 -11.57
CA THR A 27 -7.95 6.23 -12.12
C THR A 27 -6.62 6.55 -12.82
N PHE A 28 -5.49 6.17 -12.23
CA PHE A 28 -4.15 6.32 -12.82
C PHE A 28 -4.02 5.56 -14.13
N THR A 29 -4.39 4.27 -14.14
CA THR A 29 -4.28 3.42 -15.34
C THR A 29 -5.17 3.95 -16.47
N SER A 30 -6.40 4.34 -16.14
CA SER A 30 -7.32 4.95 -17.09
C SER A 30 -6.77 6.27 -17.61
N GLY A 31 -6.29 7.15 -16.73
CA GLY A 31 -5.66 8.42 -17.08
C GLY A 31 -4.44 8.27 -17.98
N MET A 32 -3.63 7.24 -17.75
CA MET A 32 -2.47 6.91 -18.59
C MET A 32 -2.89 6.49 -19.99
N VAL A 33 -3.93 5.66 -20.12
CA VAL A 33 -4.49 5.29 -21.45
C VAL A 33 -5.04 6.50 -22.19
N LEU A 34 -5.83 7.36 -21.51
CA LEU A 34 -6.36 8.59 -22.10
C LEU A 34 -5.24 9.53 -22.57
N TYR A 35 -4.16 9.59 -21.79
CA TYR A 35 -2.99 10.41 -22.11
C TYR A 35 -2.27 9.92 -23.37
N MET A 36 -2.06 8.61 -23.51
CA MET A 36 -1.42 8.01 -24.70
C MET A 36 -2.23 8.19 -25.99
N HIS A 37 -3.54 8.45 -25.88
CA HIS A 37 -4.44 8.66 -27.03
C HIS A 37 -4.81 10.14 -27.25
N GLU A 38 -4.10 11.08 -26.61
CA GLU A 38 -4.30 12.53 -26.74
C GLU A 38 -5.75 13.00 -26.47
N MET A 39 -6.46 12.32 -25.57
CA MET A 39 -7.84 12.67 -25.25
C MET A 39 -7.93 13.96 -24.42
N ALA A 40 -9.02 14.72 -24.61
CA ALA A 40 -9.30 15.90 -23.81
C ALA A 40 -9.36 15.55 -22.30
N ASN A 41 -8.80 16.43 -21.46
CA ASN A 41 -8.72 16.27 -20.00
C ASN A 41 -7.90 15.07 -19.48
N ALA A 42 -7.15 14.36 -20.33
CA ALA A 42 -6.32 13.24 -19.91
C ALA A 42 -5.35 13.60 -18.77
N TRP A 43 -4.76 14.80 -18.83
CA TRP A 43 -3.82 15.29 -17.82
C TRP A 43 -4.44 15.46 -16.43
N LEU A 44 -5.73 15.84 -16.38
CA LEU A 44 -6.47 15.98 -15.12
C LEU A 44 -6.74 14.62 -14.50
N VAL A 45 -7.22 13.65 -15.30
CA VAL A 45 -7.51 12.29 -14.81
C VAL A 45 -6.22 11.60 -14.34
N LEU A 46 -5.14 11.71 -15.12
CA LEU A 46 -3.84 11.18 -14.75
C LEU A 46 -3.29 11.85 -13.48
N GLY A 47 -3.38 13.18 -13.38
CA GLY A 47 -2.94 13.93 -12.21
C GLY A 47 -3.67 13.54 -10.93
N LEU A 48 -5.00 13.34 -11.00
CA LEU A 48 -5.80 12.84 -9.88
C LEU A 48 -5.41 11.43 -9.46
N GLY A 49 -5.16 10.53 -10.42
CA GLY A 49 -4.70 9.18 -10.14
C GLY A 49 -3.35 9.16 -9.42
N ILE A 50 -2.38 9.94 -9.90
CA ILE A 50 -1.06 10.08 -9.27
C ILE A 50 -1.19 10.66 -7.85
N ALA A 51 -1.95 11.73 -7.68
CA ALA A 51 -2.15 12.36 -6.37
C ALA A 51 -2.79 11.38 -5.37
N GLY A 52 -3.79 10.61 -5.81
CA GLY A 52 -4.44 9.58 -5.00
C GLY A 52 -3.50 8.45 -4.59
N LEU A 53 -2.64 7.98 -5.49
CA LEU A 53 -1.62 6.98 -5.18
C LEU A 53 -0.61 7.49 -4.15
N ILE A 54 -0.08 8.71 -4.34
CA ILE A 54 0.87 9.32 -3.39
C ILE A 54 0.22 9.47 -2.01
N ALA A 55 -1.02 9.96 -1.95
CA ALA A 55 -1.75 10.12 -0.69
C ALA A 55 -1.98 8.77 0.01
N THR A 56 -2.29 7.72 -0.75
CA THR A 56 -2.48 6.36 -0.24
C THR A 56 -1.19 5.81 0.34
N PHE A 57 -0.07 5.82 -0.41
CA PHE A 57 1.20 5.30 0.07
C PHE A 57 1.73 6.07 1.28
N PHE A 58 1.65 7.40 1.25
CA PHE A 58 2.09 8.23 2.38
C PHE A 58 1.31 7.92 3.66
N SER A 59 -0.02 7.85 3.55
CA SER A 59 -0.88 7.62 4.72
C SER A 59 -0.76 6.18 5.23
N TRP A 60 -0.68 5.20 4.34
CA TRP A 60 -0.53 3.79 4.71
C TRP A 60 0.82 3.54 5.38
N PHE A 61 1.93 4.00 4.81
CA PHE A 61 3.23 3.85 5.47
C PHE A 61 3.31 4.61 6.80
N SER A 62 2.66 5.77 6.90
CA SER A 62 2.55 6.48 8.17
C SER A 62 1.80 5.66 9.23
N ASN A 63 0.75 4.92 8.85
CA ASN A 63 0.04 4.02 9.76
C ASN A 63 0.95 2.87 10.23
N ILE A 64 1.71 2.25 9.31
CA ILE A 64 2.66 1.17 9.64
C ILE A 64 3.72 1.65 10.64
N VAL A 65 4.26 2.87 10.46
CA VAL A 65 5.24 3.44 11.41
C VAL A 65 4.60 3.67 12.78
N LYS A 66 3.39 4.23 12.83
CA LYS A 66 2.66 4.43 14.10
C LYS A 66 2.40 3.10 14.81
N GLU A 67 1.97 2.08 14.09
CA GLU A 67 1.75 0.72 14.64
C GLU A 67 3.03 0.10 15.20
N ALA A 68 4.17 0.37 14.54
CA ALA A 68 5.48 -0.06 15.04
C ALA A 68 5.82 0.63 16.37
N GLU A 69 5.66 1.95 16.44
CA GLU A 69 5.99 2.77 17.62
C GLU A 69 5.08 2.50 18.81
N THR A 70 3.82 2.10 18.59
CA THR A 70 2.90 1.69 19.66
C THR A 70 3.16 0.27 20.19
N GLY A 71 4.17 -0.43 19.65
CA GLY A 71 4.63 -1.72 20.14
C GLY A 71 3.91 -2.94 19.57
N HIS A 72 3.14 -2.80 18.48
CA HIS A 72 2.47 -3.94 17.84
C HIS A 72 3.43 -4.84 17.03
N HIS A 73 4.65 -4.37 16.76
CA HIS A 73 5.67 -5.13 16.04
C HIS A 73 6.48 -6.05 16.98
N THR A 74 5.85 -7.15 17.42
CA THR A 74 6.53 -8.23 18.17
C THR A 74 7.67 -8.85 17.34
N PRO A 75 8.63 -9.58 17.95
CA PRO A 75 9.72 -10.22 17.20
C PRO A 75 9.24 -11.13 16.06
N VAL A 76 8.12 -11.82 16.26
CA VAL A 76 7.48 -12.66 15.22
C VAL A 76 6.99 -11.80 14.06
N VAL A 77 6.32 -10.68 14.32
CA VAL A 77 5.84 -9.75 13.28
C VAL A 77 7.01 -9.14 12.51
N GLN A 78 8.07 -8.71 13.20
CA GLN A 78 9.27 -8.16 12.56
C GLN A 78 9.96 -9.17 11.64
N LEU A 79 10.00 -10.45 12.01
CA LEU A 79 10.53 -11.51 11.16
C LEU A 79 9.72 -11.65 9.87
N HIS A 80 8.39 -11.64 9.96
CA HIS A 80 7.51 -11.73 8.79
C HIS A 80 7.62 -10.51 7.87
N MET A 81 7.81 -9.30 8.41
CA MET A 81 8.09 -8.10 7.59
C MET A 81 9.36 -8.26 6.76
N ARG A 82 10.42 -8.88 7.32
CA ARG A 82 11.65 -9.17 6.58
C ARG A 82 11.42 -10.22 5.50
N TYR A 83 10.66 -11.29 5.78
CA TYR A 83 10.28 -12.26 4.76
C TYR A 83 9.46 -11.63 3.62
N GLY A 84 8.51 -10.76 3.93
CA GLY A 84 7.77 -10.00 2.91
C GLY A 84 8.68 -9.20 1.99
N MET A 85 9.65 -8.47 2.55
CA MET A 85 10.63 -7.71 1.75
C MET A 85 11.55 -8.60 0.93
N ILE A 86 12.00 -9.73 1.46
CA ILE A 86 12.83 -10.70 0.72
C ILE A 86 12.04 -11.25 -0.48
N LEU A 87 10.77 -11.61 -0.30
CA LEU A 87 9.91 -12.11 -1.37
C LEU A 87 9.63 -11.02 -2.43
N PHE A 88 9.41 -9.78 -2.00
CA PHE A 88 9.26 -8.63 -2.90
C PHE A 88 10.51 -8.42 -3.76
N ILE A 89 11.71 -8.42 -3.15
CA ILE A 89 12.97 -8.30 -3.89
C ILE A 89 13.15 -9.47 -4.87
N ALA A 90 12.82 -10.70 -4.44
CA ALA A 90 12.88 -11.86 -5.32
C ALA A 90 11.94 -11.71 -6.53
N SER A 91 10.73 -11.17 -6.36
CA SER A 91 9.83 -10.88 -7.49
C SER A 91 10.37 -9.81 -8.43
N GLU A 92 11.04 -8.77 -7.90
CA GLU A 92 11.69 -7.75 -8.73
C GLU A 92 12.84 -8.35 -9.54
N VAL A 93 13.67 -9.22 -8.95
CA VAL A 93 14.72 -9.93 -9.70
C VAL A 93 14.10 -10.73 -10.85
N MET A 94 13.02 -11.47 -10.62
CA MET A 94 12.34 -12.23 -11.66
C MET A 94 11.69 -11.36 -12.74
N PHE A 95 11.30 -10.12 -12.42
CA PHE A 95 10.81 -9.16 -13.42
C PHE A 95 11.89 -8.71 -14.40
N PHE A 96 13.16 -8.71 -13.99
CA PHE A 96 14.31 -8.33 -14.82
C PHE A 96 15.04 -9.49 -15.51
N VAL A 97 14.69 -10.76 -15.20
CA VAL A 97 15.21 -11.96 -15.89
C VAL A 97 14.47 -12.18 -17.20
#